data_AF-A0A9X3BWX0-F1
#
_entry.id   AF-A0A9X3BWX0-F1
#
_cell.length_a   1.000
_cell.length_b   1.000
_cell.length_c   1.000
_cell.angle_alpha   90.00
_cell.angle_beta   90.00
_cell.angle_gamma   90.00
#
_symmetry.space_group_name_H-M   'P 1'
#
loop_
_entity.id
_entity.type
_entity.pdbx_description
1 polymer ?
#
loop_
_entity_poly.entity_id
_entity_poly.type
_entity_poly.pdbx_seq_one_letter_code
_entity_poly.pdbx_strand_id
1 'polypeptide(L)'
;MKQKLLLVLLLSVHLVFSQEIKVKKGEILLDAKVIAKMEGKLGNYKITNLDGTTSISAKLKKCTENGFAFIEVLNDKNTNYLDFEKFSPFNVDRSIVQSLMSKKIITDQGIDINKLEEFFGVPSNLLEKYGCLQAEAGNKIATTLNIKINNAGEITKGGDSELIGNIARKIYTSQGDFLNYQYEVFDLDKKTVGKIETVIMGFGGVKELSTFDKKIVKVDIEKIASNIAIDKDPNAMKIVINLLSNGYELGHQVNAVNEANKEVIREKYKEALKNSINLTDVNGYVIDADGKHVSGQISSSFEEIKNPLVNNDNSNYAYGKEVSVKYFDENKKLEWKKYFSKNNIRFAVNKTGVEESYLGLYAKGETTSILDYSMFYKVLYEKDGYLILKDPKTENKYVIKFPNQEKGLYVTDYKKADKLKKNFTEYVDCPSIVFENYELNSIDGLKKLIGDVEVNCKK
;
A
#
# COMPACT_ATOMS: atom_id res chain seq x y z
N MET A 1 -17.59 45.05 69.27
CA MET A 1 -16.90 43.76 69.49
C MET A 1 -17.07 42.73 68.36
N LYS A 2 -18.07 42.82 67.47
CA LYS A 2 -18.33 41.78 66.44
C LYS A 2 -17.48 41.88 65.15
N GLN A 3 -16.86 43.02 64.85
CA GLN A 3 -16.05 43.20 63.62
C GLN A 3 -14.56 42.83 63.77
N LYS A 4 -14.02 42.73 65.00
CA LYS A 4 -12.62 42.31 65.21
C LYS A 4 -12.44 40.80 65.28
N LEU A 5 -13.52 40.03 65.44
CA LEU A 5 -13.48 38.56 65.50
C LEU A 5 -13.52 37.90 64.11
N LEU A 6 -14.08 38.58 63.10
CA LEU A 6 -14.19 38.05 61.74
C LEU A 6 -12.86 38.12 60.97
N LEU A 7 -11.98 39.07 61.30
CA LEU A 7 -10.67 39.23 60.65
C LEU A 7 -9.65 38.18 61.12
N VAL A 8 -9.80 37.67 62.34
CA VAL A 8 -8.92 36.61 62.89
C VAL A 8 -9.33 35.22 62.36
N LEU A 9 -10.59 35.03 61.96
CA LEU A 9 -11.09 33.76 61.42
C LEU A 9 -10.84 33.58 59.90
N LEU A 10 -10.54 34.67 59.17
CA LEU A 10 -10.22 34.65 57.73
C LEU A 10 -8.72 34.46 57.44
N LEU A 11 -7.85 34.56 58.45
CA LEU A 11 -6.40 34.35 58.33
C LEU A 11 -5.94 32.91 58.67
N SER A 12 -6.86 32.01 59.05
CA SER A 12 -6.54 30.65 59.48
C SER A 12 -6.65 29.56 58.39
N VAL A 13 -6.87 29.91 57.12
CA VAL A 13 -7.22 28.91 56.07
C VAL A 13 -6.13 28.69 55.00
N HIS A 14 -4.95 29.32 55.10
CA HIS A 14 -3.88 29.14 54.09
C HIS A 14 -2.51 28.80 54.67
N LEU A 15 -2.45 27.96 55.71
CA LEU A 15 -1.23 27.20 56.00
C LEU A 15 -1.27 25.87 55.24
N VAL A 16 -1.21 25.95 53.91
CA VAL A 16 -0.80 24.78 53.12
C VAL A 16 0.70 24.68 53.33
N PHE A 17 1.11 23.92 54.35
CA PHE A 17 2.51 23.53 54.51
C PHE A 17 2.90 22.68 53.30
N SER A 18 3.48 23.32 52.28
CA SER A 18 4.13 22.58 51.20
C SER A 18 5.37 21.93 51.80
N GLN A 19 5.30 20.62 52.06
CA GLN A 19 6.43 19.84 52.57
C GLN A 19 7.66 20.06 51.66
N GLU A 20 8.76 20.53 52.24
CA GLU A 20 9.98 20.82 51.52
C GLU A 20 10.85 19.57 51.40
N ILE A 21 11.03 19.12 50.16
CA ILE A 21 11.83 17.93 49.83
C ILE A 21 13.21 18.38 49.36
N LYS A 22 14.25 17.92 50.04
CA LYS A 22 15.66 18.19 49.72
C LYS A 22 16.44 16.88 49.61
N VAL A 23 17.31 16.78 48.61
CA VAL A 23 18.33 15.72 48.52
C VAL A 23 19.68 16.40 48.67
N LYS A 24 20.44 16.04 49.71
CA LYS A 24 21.72 16.70 50.00
C LYS A 24 22.68 15.71 50.66
N LYS A 25 23.94 15.69 50.20
CA LYS A 25 25.03 14.86 50.77
C LYS A 25 24.67 13.37 50.94
N GLY A 26 23.88 12.81 50.03
CA GLY A 26 23.46 11.40 50.08
C GLY A 26 22.30 11.11 51.03
N GLU A 27 21.60 12.15 51.49
CA GLU A 27 20.42 12.04 52.37
C GLU A 27 19.20 12.64 51.70
N ILE A 28 18.04 12.04 51.98
CA ILE A 28 16.71 12.57 51.64
C ILE A 28 16.15 13.24 52.90
N LEU A 29 15.83 14.52 52.77
CA LEU A 29 15.26 15.34 53.83
C LEU A 29 13.84 15.76 53.47
N LEU A 30 12.94 15.59 54.43
CA LEU A 30 11.57 16.10 54.40
C LEU A 30 11.43 17.12 55.54
N ASP A 31 11.17 18.38 55.20
CA ASP A 31 11.09 19.48 56.18
C ASP A 31 12.31 19.53 57.12
N ALA A 32 13.50 19.38 56.51
CA ALA A 32 14.81 19.31 57.19
C ALA A 32 15.05 18.09 58.11
N LYS A 33 14.09 17.17 58.24
CA LYS A 33 14.28 15.87 58.89
C LYS A 33 14.84 14.87 57.88
N VAL A 34 15.94 14.19 58.22
CA VAL A 34 16.49 13.09 57.42
C VAL A 34 15.55 11.89 57.52
N ILE A 35 15.11 11.34 56.38
CA ILE A 35 14.13 10.23 56.32
C ILE A 35 14.66 8.98 55.61
N ALA A 36 15.65 9.13 54.72
CA ALA A 36 16.28 8.01 54.02
C ALA A 36 17.68 8.41 53.51
N LYS A 37 18.50 7.40 53.18
CA LYS A 37 19.79 7.56 52.50
C LYS A 37 19.62 7.31 51.01
N MET A 38 20.36 8.05 50.19
CA MET A 38 20.33 7.97 48.73
C MET A 38 21.74 8.02 48.17
N GLU A 39 22.19 6.93 47.57
CA GLU A 39 23.51 6.80 46.97
C GLU A 39 23.38 6.65 45.45
N GLY A 40 24.33 7.20 44.69
CA GLY A 40 24.36 7.12 43.23
C GLY A 40 24.36 8.48 42.54
N LYS A 41 24.30 8.47 41.21
CA LYS A 41 24.40 9.66 40.37
C LYS A 41 23.72 9.47 39.03
N LEU A 42 23.42 10.58 38.36
CA LEU A 42 22.96 10.62 36.96
C LEU A 42 21.73 9.74 36.72
N GLY A 43 20.73 9.82 37.60
CA GLY A 43 19.49 9.08 37.44
C GLY A 43 19.57 7.61 37.86
N ASN A 44 20.67 7.11 38.42
CA ASN A 44 20.76 5.77 38.98
C ASN A 44 21.02 5.86 40.47
N TYR A 45 20.02 5.52 41.29
CA TYR A 45 20.09 5.70 42.73
C TYR A 45 19.67 4.46 43.49
N LYS A 46 20.41 4.16 44.56
CA LYS A 46 20.01 3.23 45.60
C LYS A 46 19.48 4.04 46.78
N ILE A 47 18.24 3.79 47.17
CA ILE A 47 17.59 4.45 48.30
C ILE A 47 17.42 3.42 49.41
N THR A 48 17.81 3.78 50.63
CA THR A 48 17.79 2.88 51.79
C THR A 48 17.19 3.59 53.01
N ASN A 49 16.46 2.85 53.85
CA ASN A 49 16.07 3.36 55.18
C ASN A 49 17.31 3.70 56.04
N LEU A 50 17.12 4.55 57.05
CA LEU A 50 18.22 5.01 57.91
C LEU A 50 18.89 3.88 58.68
N ASP A 51 18.10 2.88 59.05
CA ASP A 51 18.48 1.64 59.74
C ASP A 51 19.11 0.58 58.80
N GLY A 52 19.07 0.80 57.48
CA GLY A 52 19.59 -0.14 56.48
C GLY A 52 18.68 -1.32 56.14
N THR A 53 17.46 -1.42 56.71
CA THR A 53 16.64 -2.64 56.65
C THR A 53 15.96 -2.86 55.29
N THR A 54 15.65 -1.79 54.57
CA THR A 54 14.98 -1.84 53.25
C THR A 54 15.73 -0.98 52.25
N SER A 55 15.93 -1.51 51.04
CA SER A 55 16.53 -0.75 49.94
C SER A 55 15.82 -0.99 48.61
N ILE A 56 15.77 0.05 47.79
CA ILE A 56 15.29 -0.01 46.40
C ILE A 56 16.30 0.67 45.48
N SER A 57 16.31 0.25 44.22
CA SER A 57 16.97 0.98 43.15
C SER A 57 15.94 1.77 42.36
N ALA A 58 16.19 3.06 42.12
CA ALA A 58 15.38 3.91 41.27
C ALA A 58 16.25 4.44 40.13
N LYS A 59 15.87 4.10 38.89
CA LYS A 59 16.62 4.42 37.67
C LYS A 59 15.78 5.28 36.73
N LEU A 60 16.38 6.32 36.18
CA LEU A 60 15.83 7.10 35.10
C LEU A 60 15.86 6.25 33.82
N LYS A 61 14.69 5.83 33.37
CA LYS A 61 14.53 5.13 32.08
C LYS A 61 13.96 6.11 31.06
N LYS A 62 14.50 6.06 29.84
CA LYS A 62 14.05 6.89 28.71
C LYS A 62 13.62 5.98 27.58
N CYS A 63 12.45 6.25 27.00
CA CYS A 63 12.03 5.60 25.77
C CYS A 63 12.61 6.38 24.60
N THR A 64 13.46 5.70 23.84
CA THR A 64 14.14 6.20 22.65
C THR A 64 13.15 6.76 21.63
N GLU A 65 12.04 6.07 21.38
CA GLU A 65 11.07 6.46 20.35
C GLU A 65 10.38 7.81 20.60
N ASN A 66 10.08 8.16 21.84
CA ASN A 66 9.22 9.31 22.13
C ASN A 66 9.88 10.33 23.09
N GLY A 67 11.12 10.10 23.51
CA GLY A 67 11.85 10.94 24.45
C GLY A 67 11.27 10.99 25.87
N PHE A 68 10.19 10.25 26.13
CA PHE A 68 9.56 10.17 27.45
C PHE A 68 10.50 9.52 28.45
N ALA A 69 10.58 10.12 29.64
CA ALA A 69 11.33 9.61 30.76
C ALA A 69 10.38 9.20 31.88
N PHE A 70 10.72 8.10 32.54
CA PHE A 70 9.98 7.53 33.67
C PHE A 70 10.99 6.83 34.59
N ILE A 71 10.51 6.30 35.70
CA ILE A 71 11.33 5.71 36.75
C ILE A 71 11.16 4.20 36.70
N GLU A 72 12.25 3.47 36.52
CA GLU A 72 12.33 2.04 36.78
C GLU A 72 12.70 1.84 38.25
N VAL A 73 11.79 1.24 39.00
CA VAL A 73 11.97 0.93 40.42
C VAL A 73 12.21 -0.57 40.54
N LEU A 74 13.28 -0.94 41.24
CA LEU A 74 13.68 -2.33 41.44
C LEU A 74 13.88 -2.61 42.93
N ASN A 75 13.53 -3.81 43.36
CA ASN A 75 14.07 -4.44 44.56
C ASN A 75 14.81 -5.73 44.16
N ASP A 76 15.20 -6.56 45.12
CA ASP A 76 15.96 -7.79 44.85
C ASP A 76 15.23 -8.81 43.95
N LYS A 77 13.90 -8.72 43.81
CA LYS A 77 13.06 -9.72 43.11
C LYS A 77 12.20 -9.15 41.99
N ASN A 78 11.80 -7.89 42.09
CA ASN A 78 10.74 -7.29 41.30
C ASN A 78 11.23 -6.01 40.63
N THR A 79 10.66 -5.72 39.46
CA THR A 79 10.83 -4.47 38.73
C THR A 79 9.46 -3.93 38.35
N ASN A 80 9.24 -2.64 38.52
CA ASN A 80 8.04 -1.96 38.04
C ASN A 80 8.32 -0.49 37.72
N TYR A 81 7.38 0.18 37.05
CA TYR A 81 7.61 1.48 36.43
C TYR A 81 6.67 2.56 36.94
N LEU A 82 7.20 3.76 37.13
CA LEU A 82 6.50 4.91 37.68
C LEU A 82 6.71 6.16 36.83
N ASP A 83 5.62 6.87 36.51
CA ASP A 83 5.66 8.18 35.86
C ASP A 83 6.22 9.24 36.81
N PHE A 84 6.90 10.24 36.25
CA PHE A 84 7.28 11.41 37.04
C PHE A 84 6.05 12.23 37.40
N GLU A 85 5.90 12.55 38.69
CA GLU A 85 4.94 13.56 39.15
C GLU A 85 5.31 14.94 38.56
N LYS A 86 6.60 15.26 38.63
CA LYS A 86 7.21 16.44 38.01
C LYS A 86 8.65 16.14 37.65
N PHE A 87 8.98 16.18 36.36
CA PHE A 87 10.33 15.91 35.88
C PHE A 87 11.15 17.20 35.74
N SER A 88 12.34 17.23 36.33
CA SER A 88 13.35 18.25 36.10
C SER A 88 14.68 17.60 35.71
N PRO A 89 15.23 17.86 34.52
CA PRO A 89 16.52 17.30 34.10
C PRO A 89 17.70 17.85 34.91
N PHE A 90 17.53 19.00 35.57
CA PHE A 90 18.55 19.60 36.43
C PHE A 90 18.53 19.08 37.87
N ASN A 91 17.45 18.39 38.29
CA ASN A 91 17.26 17.85 39.64
C ASN A 91 16.55 16.50 39.58
N VAL A 92 17.19 15.53 38.91
CA VAL A 92 16.61 14.20 38.65
C VAL A 92 16.38 13.43 39.95
N ASP A 93 17.33 13.51 40.89
CA ASP A 93 17.22 12.93 42.22
C ASP A 93 15.95 13.39 42.96
N ARG A 94 15.73 14.71 43.03
CA ARG A 94 14.54 15.28 43.66
C ARG A 94 13.26 14.88 42.93
N SER A 95 13.29 14.84 41.59
CA SER A 95 12.14 14.44 40.77
C SER A 95 11.75 12.97 41.03
N ILE A 96 12.74 12.08 41.19
CA ILE A 96 12.52 10.67 41.55
C ILE A 96 11.90 10.57 42.95
N VAL A 97 12.52 11.23 43.94
CA VAL A 97 12.03 11.18 45.33
C VAL A 97 10.61 11.73 45.45
N GLN A 98 10.29 12.82 44.75
CA GLN A 98 8.93 13.38 44.70
C GLN A 98 7.90 12.38 44.16
N SER A 99 8.25 11.66 43.10
CA SER A 99 7.35 10.69 42.47
C SER A 99 7.16 9.46 43.36
N LEU A 100 8.23 8.99 44.03
CA LEU A 100 8.13 7.91 45.02
C LEU A 100 7.25 8.30 46.22
N MET A 101 7.33 9.56 46.67
CA MET A 101 6.47 10.06 47.76
C MET A 101 5.02 10.26 47.32
N SER A 102 4.75 10.65 46.06
CA SER A 102 3.36 10.75 45.57
C SER A 102 2.65 9.40 45.53
N LYS A 103 3.42 8.30 45.39
CA LYS A 103 2.94 6.92 45.54
C LYS A 103 3.01 6.37 46.96
N LYS A 104 3.45 7.17 47.94
CA LYS A 104 3.66 6.76 49.34
C LYS A 104 4.64 5.58 49.48
N ILE A 105 5.51 5.37 48.50
CA ILE A 105 6.59 4.37 48.58
C ILE A 105 7.66 4.88 49.55
N ILE A 106 7.90 6.20 49.55
CA ILE A 106 8.68 6.89 50.58
C ILE A 106 7.73 7.78 51.38
N THR A 107 7.92 7.82 52.69
CA THR A 107 7.14 8.58 53.67
C THR A 107 8.07 9.33 54.64
N ASP A 108 7.50 10.03 55.61
CA ASP A 108 8.24 10.70 56.69
C ASP A 108 8.97 9.73 57.66
N GLN A 109 8.70 8.42 57.52
CA GLN A 109 9.35 7.32 58.23
C GLN A 109 10.34 6.52 57.35
N GLY A 110 10.53 6.92 56.09
CA GLY A 110 11.35 6.19 55.12
C GLY A 110 10.50 5.37 54.14
N ILE A 111 11.08 4.31 53.59
CA ILE A 111 10.45 3.38 52.64
C ILE A 111 9.36 2.58 53.37
N ASP A 112 8.13 2.67 52.88
CA ASP A 112 7.00 1.87 53.35
C ASP A 112 6.96 0.54 52.56
N ILE A 113 7.23 -0.57 53.27
CA ILE A 113 7.30 -1.91 52.68
C ILE A 113 5.95 -2.33 52.10
N ASN A 114 4.84 -2.06 52.79
CA ASN A 114 3.52 -2.47 52.33
C ASN A 114 3.14 -1.76 51.04
N LYS A 115 3.44 -0.45 50.95
CA LYS A 115 3.22 0.32 49.71
C LYS A 115 4.17 -0.05 48.59
N LEU A 116 5.40 -0.42 48.92
CA LEU A 116 6.34 -0.95 47.94
C LEU A 116 5.88 -2.30 47.36
N GLU A 117 5.39 -3.21 48.20
CA GLU A 117 4.84 -4.49 47.77
C GLU A 117 3.55 -4.32 46.96
N GLU A 118 2.64 -3.44 47.38
CA GLU A 118 1.44 -3.06 46.61
C GLU A 118 1.82 -2.51 45.23
N PHE A 119 2.83 -1.63 45.18
CA PHE A 119 3.33 -1.08 43.92
C PHE A 119 3.88 -2.17 42.99
N PHE A 120 4.61 -3.17 43.51
CA PHE A 120 5.09 -4.29 42.68
C PHE A 120 4.00 -5.29 42.31
N GLY A 121 2.91 -5.38 43.09
CA GLY A 121 1.77 -6.24 42.82
C GLY A 121 0.89 -5.79 41.65
N VAL A 122 1.03 -4.54 41.20
CA VAL A 122 0.27 -3.98 40.07
C VAL A 122 1.22 -3.67 38.91
N PRO A 123 1.26 -4.51 37.86
CA PRO A 123 2.12 -4.28 36.70
C PRO A 123 1.83 -2.94 36.03
N SER A 124 2.88 -2.17 35.78
CA SER A 124 2.79 -0.89 35.08
C SER A 124 2.72 -1.08 33.56
N ASN A 125 1.83 -0.34 32.90
CA ASN A 125 1.71 -0.32 31.44
C ASN A 125 2.58 0.76 30.78
N LEU A 126 3.49 1.42 31.52
CA LEU A 126 4.24 2.56 31.00
C LEU A 126 5.15 2.21 29.81
N LEU A 127 5.70 1.00 29.75
CA LEU A 127 6.47 0.55 28.59
C LEU A 127 5.61 0.50 27.33
N GLU A 128 4.37 0.01 27.42
CA GLU A 128 3.44 -0.03 26.29
C GLU A 128 2.92 1.38 25.95
N LYS A 129 2.49 2.12 26.98
CA LYS A 129 2.00 3.51 26.87
C LYS A 129 2.99 4.41 26.15
N TYR A 130 4.29 4.22 26.36
CA TYR A 130 5.34 5.03 25.74
C TYR A 130 6.08 4.35 24.57
N GLY A 131 5.63 3.17 24.09
CA GLY A 131 6.15 2.49 22.89
C GLY A 131 7.44 1.68 23.09
N CYS A 132 7.91 1.51 24.32
CA CYS A 132 9.25 1.02 24.63
C CYS A 132 9.39 -0.52 24.50
N LEU A 133 8.29 -1.24 24.31
CA LEU A 133 8.28 -2.70 24.11
C LEU A 133 8.91 -3.13 22.77
N GLN A 134 8.76 -2.33 21.70
CA GLN A 134 9.32 -2.66 20.38
C GLN A 134 10.85 -2.58 20.39
N ALA A 135 11.42 -1.57 21.03
CA ALA A 135 12.87 -1.41 21.21
C ALA A 135 13.49 -2.56 22.04
N GLU A 136 12.82 -3.04 23.10
CA GLU A 136 13.31 -4.17 23.89
C GLU A 136 13.21 -5.51 23.14
N ALA A 137 12.17 -5.71 22.33
CA ALA A 137 12.05 -6.88 21.45
C ALA A 137 13.17 -6.94 20.39
N GLY A 138 13.49 -5.79 19.77
CA GLY A 138 14.58 -5.71 18.80
C GLY A 138 15.96 -6.00 19.39
N ASN A 139 16.26 -5.48 20.59
CA ASN A 139 17.53 -5.78 21.27
C ASN A 139 17.65 -7.26 21.67
N LYS A 140 16.54 -7.93 22.00
CA LYS A 140 16.52 -9.38 22.20
C LYS A 140 16.83 -10.12 20.89
N ILE A 141 16.25 -9.70 19.77
CA ILE A 141 16.54 -10.30 18.45
C ILE A 141 18.01 -10.13 18.07
N ALA A 142 18.60 -8.94 18.26
CA ALA A 142 20.03 -8.69 18.00
C ALA A 142 20.93 -9.65 18.78
N THR A 143 20.60 -9.85 20.06
CA THR A 143 21.36 -10.73 20.97
C THR A 143 21.15 -12.20 20.64
N THR A 144 19.90 -12.62 20.38
CA THR A 144 19.54 -14.01 20.07
C THR A 144 20.07 -14.46 18.72
N LEU A 145 19.99 -13.60 17.70
CA LEU A 145 20.51 -13.89 16.36
C LEU A 145 22.01 -13.57 16.22
N ASN A 146 22.61 -12.95 17.24
CA ASN A 146 24.02 -12.53 17.27
C ASN A 146 24.40 -11.74 16.00
N ILE A 147 23.66 -10.66 15.74
CA ILE A 147 23.85 -9.84 14.54
C ILE A 147 25.11 -8.98 14.67
N LYS A 148 25.93 -8.94 13.63
CA LYS A 148 27.10 -8.06 13.52
C LYS A 148 27.08 -7.27 12.21
N ILE A 149 27.72 -6.10 12.24
CA ILE A 149 27.98 -5.27 11.06
C ILE A 149 29.47 -4.97 11.05
N ASN A 150 30.16 -5.28 9.95
CA ASN A 150 31.58 -4.96 9.80
C ASN A 150 31.78 -3.60 9.12
N ASN A 151 33.04 -3.16 8.98
CA ASN A 151 33.36 -1.83 8.45
C ASN A 151 33.01 -1.66 6.95
N ALA A 152 32.80 -2.76 6.22
CA ALA A 152 32.28 -2.73 4.85
C ALA A 152 30.74 -2.68 4.80
N GLY A 153 30.07 -2.71 5.96
CA GLY A 153 28.62 -2.73 6.10
C GLY A 153 28.01 -4.12 5.91
N GLU A 154 28.81 -5.19 5.85
CA GLU A 154 28.27 -6.55 5.74
C GLU A 154 27.56 -6.94 7.02
N ILE A 155 26.35 -7.47 6.88
CA ILE A 155 25.50 -7.88 7.98
C ILE A 155 25.61 -9.39 8.13
N THR A 156 26.08 -9.86 9.28
CA THR A 156 26.21 -11.30 9.58
C THR A 156 25.31 -11.73 10.74
N LYS A 157 24.85 -12.97 10.68
CA LYS A 157 24.09 -13.68 11.71
C LYS A 157 24.97 -14.76 12.35
N GLY A 158 24.74 -15.07 13.63
CA GLY A 158 25.55 -16.04 14.37
C GLY A 158 26.94 -15.52 14.77
N GLY A 159 27.16 -14.20 14.68
CA GLY A 159 28.42 -13.57 15.07
C GLY A 159 29.57 -13.81 14.12
N ASP A 160 29.29 -13.86 12.81
CA ASP A 160 30.19 -14.00 11.63
C ASP A 160 29.99 -15.29 10.81
N SER A 161 29.05 -16.17 11.19
CA SER A 161 28.84 -17.46 10.52
C SER A 161 28.09 -17.37 9.20
N GLU A 162 27.15 -16.44 9.07
CA GLU A 162 26.25 -16.36 7.90
C GLU A 162 26.12 -14.91 7.44
N LEU A 163 26.51 -14.62 6.21
CA LEU A 163 26.25 -13.33 5.57
C LEU A 163 24.79 -13.28 5.13
N ILE A 164 24.04 -12.29 5.60
CA ILE A 164 22.60 -12.15 5.30
C ILE A 164 22.26 -10.89 4.51
N GLY A 165 23.18 -9.93 4.39
CA GLY A 165 22.94 -8.70 3.63
C GLY A 165 24.05 -7.66 3.80
N ASN A 166 23.76 -6.44 3.38
CA ASN A 166 24.66 -5.30 3.53
C ASN A 166 23.89 -4.03 3.92
N ILE A 167 24.49 -3.15 4.69
CA ILE A 167 24.01 -1.79 4.91
C ILE A 167 25.03 -0.80 4.37
N ALA A 168 24.56 0.18 3.60
CA ALA A 168 25.38 1.28 3.13
C ALA A 168 24.84 2.61 3.66
N ARG A 169 25.76 3.55 3.90
CA ARG A 169 25.43 4.93 4.26
C ARG A 169 26.00 5.88 3.20
N LYS A 170 25.12 6.63 2.54
CA LYS A 170 25.48 7.69 1.62
C LYS A 170 25.38 9.05 2.31
N ILE A 171 26.38 9.90 2.09
CA ILE A 171 26.39 11.30 2.53
C ILE A 171 26.17 12.18 1.29
N TYR A 172 25.22 13.10 1.36
CA TYR A 172 24.97 14.05 0.27
C TYR A 172 24.46 15.38 0.80
N THR A 173 24.68 16.46 0.05
CA THR A 173 24.19 17.79 0.41
C THR A 173 22.82 18.02 -0.24
N SER A 174 21.83 18.46 0.53
CA SER A 174 20.57 18.97 -0.03
C SER A 174 20.66 20.49 -0.26
N GLN A 175 19.68 21.08 -0.95
CA GLN A 175 19.59 22.54 -1.08
C GLN A 175 19.67 23.20 0.31
N GLY A 176 20.65 24.09 0.50
CA GLY A 176 20.89 24.81 1.76
C GLY A 176 22.10 24.37 2.59
N ASP A 177 23.09 23.69 2.01
CA ASP A 177 24.36 23.27 2.66
C ASP A 177 24.20 22.30 3.85
N PHE A 178 23.03 21.69 4.01
CA PHE A 178 22.82 20.62 4.98
C PHE A 178 23.32 19.30 4.42
N LEU A 179 24.23 18.66 5.15
CA LEU A 179 24.62 17.29 4.85
C LEU A 179 23.53 16.33 5.34
N ASN A 180 23.16 15.35 4.52
CA ASN A 180 22.17 14.33 4.78
C ASN A 180 22.82 12.95 4.76
N TYR A 181 22.32 12.06 5.59
CA TYR A 181 22.59 10.64 5.55
C TYR A 181 21.40 9.90 4.94
N GLN A 182 21.71 8.98 4.05
CA GLN A 182 20.78 7.97 3.58
C GLN A 182 21.37 6.61 3.91
N TYR A 183 20.64 5.82 4.69
CA TYR A 183 20.98 4.43 4.92
C TYR A 183 20.11 3.56 4.03
N GLU A 184 20.73 2.56 3.43
CA GLU A 184 20.05 1.53 2.65
C GLU A 184 20.53 0.17 3.12
N VAL A 185 19.58 -0.70 3.44
CA VAL A 185 19.83 -2.11 3.73
C VAL A 185 19.49 -2.91 2.50
N PHE A 186 20.42 -3.75 2.07
CA PHE A 186 20.33 -4.61 0.91
C PHE A 186 20.31 -6.08 1.34
N ASP A 187 19.58 -6.88 0.56
CA ASP A 187 19.69 -8.34 0.59
C ASP A 187 20.95 -8.79 -0.18
N LEU A 188 21.21 -10.10 -0.22
CA LEU A 188 22.36 -10.70 -0.91
C LEU A 188 22.33 -10.51 -2.43
N ASP A 189 21.15 -10.24 -3.00
CA ASP A 189 20.95 -9.93 -4.41
C ASP A 189 21.10 -8.43 -4.71
N LYS A 190 21.58 -7.65 -3.73
CA LYS A 190 21.78 -6.19 -3.79
C LYS A 190 20.47 -5.44 -4.05
N LYS A 191 19.34 -5.99 -3.64
CA LYS A 191 18.04 -5.32 -3.68
C LYS A 191 17.81 -4.61 -2.36
N THR A 192 17.40 -3.34 -2.43
CA THR A 192 17.08 -2.55 -1.25
C THR A 192 15.89 -3.17 -0.53
N VAL A 193 16.10 -3.63 0.70
CA VAL A 193 15.07 -4.11 1.62
C VAL A 193 14.43 -2.93 2.35
N GLY A 194 15.24 -1.99 2.79
CA GLY A 194 14.80 -0.83 3.56
C GLY A 194 15.68 0.39 3.33
N LYS A 195 15.07 1.58 3.33
CA LYS A 195 15.74 2.87 3.14
C LYS A 195 15.22 3.92 4.10
N ILE A 196 16.14 4.68 4.70
CA ILE A 196 15.85 5.78 5.62
C ILE A 196 16.77 6.98 5.34
N GLU A 197 16.21 8.19 5.41
CA GLU A 197 16.92 9.44 5.20
C GLU A 197 16.89 10.32 6.47
N THR A 198 18.01 10.96 6.81
CA THR A 198 18.15 11.82 7.99
C THR A 198 19.14 12.97 7.75
N VAL A 199 19.06 14.05 8.53
CA VAL A 199 19.86 15.27 8.38
C VAL A 199 20.98 15.31 9.44
N ILE A 200 22.20 15.75 9.08
CA ILE A 200 23.39 15.76 9.96
C ILE A 200 23.27 16.74 11.13
N MET A 201 22.57 17.87 10.96
CA MET A 201 22.50 18.92 11.98
C MET A 201 21.22 18.85 12.82
N GLY A 202 21.26 18.04 13.89
CA GLY A 202 20.80 18.55 15.18
C GLY A 202 19.90 17.68 16.02
N PHE A 203 19.06 16.82 15.43
CA PHE A 203 18.08 16.08 16.23
C PHE A 203 18.05 14.62 15.79
N GLY A 204 18.61 13.76 16.63
CA GLY A 204 18.15 12.37 16.68
C GLY A 204 16.63 12.35 16.92
N GLY A 205 16.02 11.20 16.73
CA GLY A 205 14.58 11.03 16.86
C GLY A 205 14.03 10.04 15.84
N VAL A 206 12.72 9.85 15.91
CA VAL A 206 12.02 8.90 15.07
C VAL A 206 11.97 9.35 13.62
N LYS A 207 12.41 8.45 12.74
CA LYS A 207 12.42 8.58 11.29
C LYS A 207 11.68 7.40 10.65
N GLU A 208 11.25 7.61 9.41
CA GLU A 208 10.53 6.60 8.63
C GLU A 208 11.52 5.77 7.80
N LEU A 209 11.52 4.48 8.06
CA LEU A 209 12.19 3.46 7.27
C LEU A 209 11.18 2.88 6.28
N SER A 210 11.34 3.23 5.01
CA SER A 210 10.55 2.69 3.90
C SER A 210 11.09 1.33 3.46
N THR A 211 10.22 0.35 3.20
CA THR A 211 10.61 -1.01 2.81
C THR A 211 10.24 -1.33 1.36
N PHE A 212 10.82 -2.40 0.80
CA PHE A 212 10.58 -2.81 -0.59
C PHE A 212 9.11 -3.16 -0.89
N ASP A 213 8.35 -3.59 0.13
CA ASP A 213 6.92 -3.86 0.07
C ASP A 213 6.05 -2.63 0.42
N LYS A 214 6.66 -1.44 0.42
CA LYS A 214 6.01 -0.13 0.67
C LYS A 214 5.42 0.04 2.08
N LYS A 215 5.86 -0.75 3.05
CA LYS A 215 5.55 -0.50 4.46
C LYS A 215 6.47 0.58 5.02
N ILE A 216 6.03 1.19 6.11
CA ILE A 216 6.78 2.19 6.86
C ILE A 216 7.00 1.67 8.26
N VAL A 217 8.25 1.58 8.67
CA VAL A 217 8.68 1.24 10.03
C VAL A 217 9.27 2.50 10.67
N LYS A 218 8.98 2.73 11.95
CA LYS A 218 9.54 3.87 12.69
C LYS A 218 10.83 3.46 13.37
N VAL A 219 11.90 4.23 13.17
CA VAL A 219 13.22 3.96 13.76
C VAL A 219 13.72 5.19 14.48
N ASP A 220 14.07 5.07 15.76
CA ASP A 220 14.73 6.15 16.50
C ASP A 220 16.24 6.20 16.19
N ILE A 221 16.65 7.30 15.54
CA ILE A 221 18.00 7.54 15.07
C ILE A 221 18.74 8.43 16.07
N GLU A 222 19.95 8.06 16.44
CA GLU A 222 20.82 8.84 17.30
C GLU A 222 21.57 9.91 16.51
N LYS A 223 21.91 11.00 17.22
CA LYS A 223 22.86 11.97 16.73
C LYS A 223 24.25 11.34 16.70
N ILE A 224 24.87 11.30 15.52
CA ILE A 224 26.20 10.74 15.30
C ILE A 224 27.18 11.80 14.80
N ALA A 225 28.48 11.55 15.00
CA ALA A 225 29.54 12.37 14.41
C ALA A 225 29.62 12.18 12.88
N SER A 226 30.06 13.21 12.16
CA SER A 226 30.01 13.26 10.70
C SER A 226 30.81 12.14 9.98
N ASN A 227 31.77 11.54 10.68
CA ASN A 227 32.84 10.68 10.18
C ASN A 227 32.95 9.33 10.93
N ILE A 228 31.88 8.88 11.58
CA ILE A 228 31.87 7.56 12.25
C ILE A 228 31.87 6.42 11.23
N ALA A 229 32.70 5.40 11.42
CA ALA A 229 32.67 4.18 10.59
C ALA A 229 31.35 3.42 10.77
N ILE A 230 30.90 2.67 9.76
CA ILE A 230 29.54 2.08 9.74
C ILE A 230 29.36 0.96 10.78
N ASP A 231 30.42 0.21 11.08
CA ASP A 231 30.48 -0.79 12.15
C ASP A 231 30.35 -0.19 13.55
N LYS A 232 30.73 1.08 13.69
CA LYS A 232 30.65 1.85 14.94
C LYS A 232 29.43 2.75 14.98
N ASP A 233 28.66 2.82 13.91
CA ASP A 233 27.47 3.66 13.81
C ASP A 233 26.28 2.97 14.50
N PRO A 234 25.79 3.49 15.66
CA PRO A 234 24.67 2.88 16.36
C PRO A 234 23.39 2.85 15.51
N ASN A 235 23.23 3.78 14.57
CA ASN A 235 22.07 3.84 13.69
C ASN A 235 22.05 2.68 12.69
N ALA A 236 23.22 2.27 12.20
CA ALA A 236 23.32 1.15 11.27
C ALA A 236 22.74 -0.13 11.88
N MET A 237 23.14 -0.45 13.11
CA MET A 237 22.61 -1.60 13.85
C MET A 237 21.10 -1.44 14.13
N LYS A 238 20.66 -0.27 14.61
CA LYS A 238 19.23 -0.03 14.89
C LYS A 238 18.33 -0.24 13.67
N ILE A 239 18.77 0.21 12.50
CA ILE A 239 18.01 0.05 11.25
C ILE A 239 17.89 -1.44 10.89
N VAL A 240 19.00 -2.18 10.92
CA VAL A 240 19.02 -3.62 10.62
C VAL A 240 18.14 -4.40 11.59
N ILE A 241 18.24 -4.11 12.88
CA ILE A 241 17.43 -4.77 13.91
C ILE A 241 15.94 -4.44 13.76
N ASN A 242 15.59 -3.20 13.39
CA ASN A 242 14.19 -2.84 13.12
C ASN A 242 13.61 -3.63 11.95
N LEU A 243 14.37 -3.84 10.87
CA LEU A 243 13.93 -4.68 9.76
C LEU A 243 13.73 -6.13 10.21
N LEU A 244 14.73 -6.73 10.86
CA LEU A 244 14.64 -8.12 11.32
C LEU A 244 13.46 -8.32 12.29
N SER A 245 13.19 -7.35 13.16
CA SER A 245 12.07 -7.38 14.11
C SER A 245 10.70 -7.27 13.45
N ASN A 246 10.65 -6.69 12.24
CA ASN A 246 9.44 -6.58 11.45
C ASN A 246 9.31 -7.71 10.39
N GLY A 247 10.08 -8.80 10.55
CA GLY A 247 9.98 -10.00 9.72
C GLY A 247 10.74 -9.94 8.41
N TYR A 248 11.64 -8.97 8.23
CA TYR A 248 12.51 -8.89 7.05
C TYR A 248 13.79 -9.68 7.31
N GLU A 249 13.86 -10.92 6.80
CA GLU A 249 14.96 -11.85 7.02
C GLU A 249 16.26 -11.50 6.26
N LEU A 250 16.18 -10.56 5.32
CA LEU A 250 17.23 -10.24 4.34
C LEU A 250 17.46 -11.43 3.38
N GLY A 251 18.68 -11.89 3.17
CA GLY A 251 18.97 -13.06 2.32
C GLY A 251 18.64 -12.83 0.85
N HIS A 252 17.66 -13.54 0.30
CA HIS A 252 17.18 -13.38 -1.08
C HIS A 252 15.69 -12.95 -1.14
N GLN A 253 15.17 -12.38 -0.04
CA GLN A 253 13.74 -12.19 0.16
C GLN A 253 13.08 -11.28 -0.87
N VAL A 254 13.77 -10.26 -1.38
CA VAL A 254 13.15 -9.29 -2.28
C VAL A 254 12.80 -9.97 -3.60
N ASN A 255 13.68 -10.84 -4.09
CA ASN A 255 13.43 -11.64 -5.29
C ASN A 255 12.33 -12.69 -5.05
N ALA A 256 12.33 -13.38 -3.90
CA ALA A 256 11.29 -14.35 -3.57
C ALA A 256 9.89 -13.72 -3.55
N VAL A 257 9.74 -12.55 -2.93
CA VAL A 257 8.47 -11.81 -2.90
C VAL A 257 8.09 -11.27 -4.27
N ASN A 258 9.06 -10.75 -5.05
CA ASN A 258 8.80 -10.31 -6.42
C ASN A 258 8.30 -11.45 -7.31
N GLU A 259 8.87 -12.65 -7.18
CA GLU A 259 8.45 -13.80 -7.98
C GLU A 259 7.07 -14.32 -7.58
N ALA A 260 6.77 -14.39 -6.27
CA ALA A 260 5.44 -14.69 -5.78
C ALA A 260 4.39 -13.68 -6.30
N ASN A 261 4.73 -12.39 -6.33
CA ASN A 261 3.88 -11.35 -6.88
C ASN A 261 3.68 -11.50 -8.39
N LYS A 262 4.71 -11.87 -9.15
CA LYS A 262 4.56 -12.14 -10.60
C LYS A 262 3.57 -13.27 -10.86
N GLU A 263 3.54 -14.31 -10.03
CA GLU A 263 2.59 -15.40 -10.20
C GLU A 263 1.14 -14.94 -9.96
N VAL A 264 0.90 -14.16 -8.90
CA VAL A 264 -0.41 -13.55 -8.65
C VAL A 264 -0.83 -12.65 -9.82
N ILE A 265 0.09 -11.85 -10.34
CA ILE A 265 -0.14 -10.99 -11.50
C ILE A 265 -0.44 -11.83 -12.76
N ARG A 266 0.29 -12.92 -12.98
CA ARG A 266 0.09 -13.85 -14.10
C ARG A 266 -1.30 -14.50 -14.05
N GLU A 267 -1.74 -14.94 -12.87
CA GLU A 267 -3.07 -15.53 -12.70
C GLU A 267 -4.18 -14.50 -12.95
N LYS A 268 -4.05 -13.27 -12.42
CA LYS A 268 -4.99 -12.17 -12.74
C LYS A 268 -5.04 -11.87 -14.24
N TYR A 269 -3.89 -11.89 -14.91
CA TYR A 269 -3.84 -11.69 -16.36
C TYR A 269 -4.51 -12.84 -17.12
N LYS A 270 -4.28 -14.10 -16.73
CA LYS A 270 -4.99 -15.26 -17.31
C LYS A 270 -6.50 -15.20 -17.08
N GLU A 271 -6.94 -14.77 -15.92
CA GLU A 271 -8.36 -14.56 -15.61
C GLU A 271 -8.96 -13.46 -16.51
N ALA A 272 -8.26 -12.34 -16.67
CA ALA A 272 -8.67 -11.29 -17.60
C ALA A 272 -8.76 -11.79 -19.05
N LEU A 273 -7.82 -12.62 -19.50
CA LEU A 273 -7.88 -13.29 -20.83
C LEU A 273 -9.12 -14.18 -20.96
N LYS A 274 -9.48 -14.95 -19.92
CA LYS A 274 -10.65 -15.85 -19.94
C LYS A 274 -11.98 -15.10 -19.96
N ASN A 275 -12.06 -13.99 -19.22
CA ASN A 275 -13.26 -13.17 -19.11
C ASN A 275 -13.40 -12.16 -20.25
N SER A 276 -12.40 -12.07 -21.13
CA SER A 276 -12.40 -11.15 -22.25
C SER A 276 -13.38 -11.57 -23.35
N ILE A 277 -13.85 -10.56 -24.09
CA ILE A 277 -14.56 -10.75 -25.36
C ILE A 277 -13.63 -11.16 -26.51
N ASN A 278 -12.31 -11.10 -26.32
CA ASN A 278 -11.33 -11.52 -27.31
C ASN A 278 -11.46 -13.01 -27.63
N LEU A 279 -11.22 -13.36 -28.88
CA LEU A 279 -11.20 -14.74 -29.36
C LEU A 279 -9.74 -15.18 -29.46
N THR A 280 -9.40 -16.30 -28.82
CA THR A 280 -8.05 -16.89 -28.87
C THR A 280 -8.17 -18.38 -29.21
N ASP A 281 -7.68 -18.73 -30.40
CA ASP A 281 -7.64 -20.09 -30.94
C ASP A 281 -8.96 -20.87 -30.84
N VAL A 282 -10.09 -20.18 -31.07
CA VAL A 282 -11.44 -20.78 -31.04
C VAL A 282 -11.73 -21.46 -32.37
N ASN A 283 -12.25 -22.69 -32.35
CA ASN A 283 -12.61 -23.37 -33.59
C ASN A 283 -13.66 -22.60 -34.38
N GLY A 284 -13.42 -22.43 -35.67
CA GLY A 284 -14.30 -21.67 -36.54
C GLY A 284 -13.82 -21.64 -37.98
N TYR A 285 -14.27 -20.63 -38.71
CA TYR A 285 -13.90 -20.42 -40.10
C TYR A 285 -14.00 -18.97 -40.52
N VAL A 286 -13.30 -18.62 -41.60
CA VAL A 286 -13.41 -17.35 -42.31
C VAL A 286 -13.97 -17.60 -43.71
N ILE A 287 -14.89 -16.74 -44.14
CA ILE A 287 -15.33 -16.61 -45.54
C ILE A 287 -14.74 -15.29 -46.05
N ASP A 288 -13.89 -15.37 -47.06
CA ASP A 288 -13.31 -14.17 -47.67
C ASP A 288 -14.24 -13.51 -48.70
N ALA A 289 -13.78 -12.41 -49.29
CA ALA A 289 -14.59 -11.57 -50.18
C ALA A 289 -15.01 -12.31 -51.46
N ASP A 290 -14.27 -13.35 -51.86
CA ASP A 290 -14.57 -14.19 -53.02
C ASP A 290 -15.46 -15.38 -52.65
N GLY A 291 -15.87 -15.49 -51.38
CA GLY A 291 -16.67 -16.60 -50.86
C GLY A 291 -15.85 -17.82 -50.49
N LYS A 292 -14.51 -17.76 -50.50
CA LYS A 292 -13.67 -18.90 -50.15
C LYS A 292 -13.67 -19.12 -48.64
N HIS A 293 -13.88 -20.38 -48.27
CA HIS A 293 -13.95 -20.84 -46.89
C HIS A 293 -12.59 -21.33 -46.39
N VAL A 294 -12.16 -20.87 -45.21
CA VAL A 294 -10.94 -21.33 -44.54
C VAL A 294 -11.27 -21.69 -43.10
N SER A 295 -11.29 -22.99 -42.79
CA SER A 295 -11.55 -23.52 -41.45
C SER A 295 -10.26 -23.60 -40.63
N GLY A 296 -10.35 -23.29 -39.33
CA GLY A 296 -9.20 -23.35 -38.44
C GLY A 296 -9.47 -22.79 -37.05
N GLN A 297 -8.40 -22.51 -36.32
CA GLN A 297 -8.47 -21.81 -35.03
C GLN A 297 -8.47 -20.30 -35.29
N ILE A 298 -9.53 -19.64 -34.83
CA ILE A 298 -9.81 -18.22 -35.03
C ILE A 298 -9.33 -17.42 -33.83
N SER A 299 -8.61 -16.34 -34.10
CA SER A 299 -8.22 -15.34 -33.11
C SER A 299 -8.58 -13.93 -33.58
N SER A 300 -9.15 -13.12 -32.69
CA SER A 300 -9.47 -11.72 -32.95
C SER A 300 -9.54 -10.95 -31.64
N SER A 301 -8.96 -9.75 -31.61
CA SER A 301 -8.95 -8.89 -30.44
C SER A 301 -9.98 -7.78 -30.61
N PHE A 302 -10.94 -7.68 -29.71
CA PHE A 302 -11.94 -6.61 -29.63
C PHE A 302 -11.66 -5.61 -28.51
N GLU A 303 -10.84 -5.98 -27.53
CA GLU A 303 -10.42 -5.10 -26.42
C GLU A 303 -8.94 -5.27 -26.05
N GLU A 304 -8.44 -4.25 -25.34
CA GLU A 304 -7.09 -4.27 -24.77
C GLU A 304 -7.10 -5.02 -23.44
N ILE A 305 -6.21 -6.02 -23.34
CA ILE A 305 -5.90 -6.67 -22.07
C ILE A 305 -4.43 -6.37 -21.79
N LYS A 306 -4.18 -5.37 -20.95
CA LYS A 306 -2.82 -4.95 -20.62
C LYS A 306 -2.11 -6.10 -19.92
N ASN A 307 -0.96 -6.52 -20.45
CA ASN A 307 -0.08 -7.46 -19.77
C ASN A 307 0.84 -6.68 -18.82
N PRO A 308 0.60 -6.71 -17.50
CA PRO A 308 1.41 -5.98 -16.52
C PRO A 308 2.84 -6.53 -16.36
N LEU A 309 3.15 -7.70 -16.94
CA LEU A 309 4.48 -8.32 -16.86
C LEU A 309 5.39 -7.93 -18.04
N VAL A 310 4.86 -7.23 -19.06
CA VAL A 310 5.61 -6.85 -20.25
C VAL A 310 5.52 -5.34 -20.43
N ASN A 311 6.66 -4.65 -20.33
CA ASN A 311 6.79 -3.23 -20.69
C ASN A 311 6.90 -3.09 -22.20
N ASN A 312 5.81 -3.38 -22.92
CA ASN A 312 5.70 -3.03 -24.32
C ASN A 312 4.48 -2.13 -24.51
N ASP A 313 4.69 -0.82 -24.49
CA ASP A 313 3.71 0.21 -24.87
C ASP A 313 3.51 0.30 -26.40
N ASN A 314 3.85 -0.75 -27.15
CA ASN A 314 3.65 -0.82 -28.60
C ASN A 314 2.33 -1.51 -28.97
N SER A 315 1.23 -1.13 -28.30
CA SER A 315 -0.11 -1.64 -28.57
C SER A 315 -0.76 -0.93 -29.75
N ASN A 316 -0.17 -1.04 -30.95
CA ASN A 316 -0.85 -0.73 -32.21
C ASN A 316 -1.81 -1.87 -32.60
N TYR A 317 -2.62 -2.34 -31.64
CA TYR A 317 -3.56 -3.43 -31.88
C TYR A 317 -4.73 -2.89 -32.70
N ALA A 318 -4.97 -3.53 -33.82
CA ALA A 318 -6.09 -3.24 -34.71
C ALA A 318 -7.39 -3.84 -34.12
N TYR A 319 -7.80 -3.37 -32.94
CA TYR A 319 -8.94 -3.92 -32.20
C TYR A 319 -10.23 -3.88 -33.03
N GLY A 320 -10.86 -5.04 -33.19
CA GLY A 320 -12.04 -5.27 -34.01
C GLY A 320 -11.76 -5.20 -35.51
N LYS A 321 -10.53 -4.94 -35.97
CA LYS A 321 -10.21 -4.73 -37.39
C LYS A 321 -9.57 -5.91 -38.07
N GLU A 322 -9.06 -6.87 -37.31
CA GLU A 322 -8.43 -8.07 -37.84
C GLU A 322 -8.96 -9.36 -37.21
N VAL A 323 -9.02 -10.41 -38.01
CA VAL A 323 -9.21 -11.79 -37.58
C VAL A 323 -8.10 -12.63 -38.22
N SER A 324 -7.51 -13.54 -37.45
CA SER A 324 -6.58 -14.53 -37.96
C SER A 324 -7.20 -15.92 -37.90
N VAL A 325 -6.87 -16.73 -38.90
CA VAL A 325 -7.16 -18.17 -38.92
C VAL A 325 -5.84 -18.92 -38.98
N LYS A 326 -5.68 -19.85 -38.05
CA LYS A 326 -4.58 -20.80 -37.99
C LYS A 326 -5.10 -22.16 -38.49
N TYR A 327 -4.47 -22.70 -39.53
CA TYR A 327 -4.91 -23.92 -40.19
C TYR A 327 -3.73 -24.73 -40.69
N PHE A 328 -3.97 -25.99 -41.03
CA PHE A 328 -2.99 -26.82 -41.73
C PHE A 328 -3.26 -26.75 -43.23
N ASP A 329 -2.23 -26.48 -44.03
CA ASP A 329 -2.32 -26.51 -45.49
C ASP A 329 -2.39 -27.94 -46.05
N GLU A 330 -2.49 -28.07 -47.38
CA GLU A 330 -2.52 -29.36 -48.08
C GLU A 330 -1.28 -30.23 -47.81
N ASN A 331 -0.17 -29.62 -47.40
CA ASN A 331 1.10 -30.28 -47.06
C ASN A 331 1.23 -30.55 -45.55
N LYS A 332 0.15 -30.37 -44.77
CA LYS A 332 0.14 -30.49 -43.29
C LYS A 332 1.09 -29.52 -42.58
N LYS A 333 1.44 -28.42 -43.21
CA LYS A 333 2.21 -27.34 -42.59
C LYS A 333 1.25 -26.39 -41.88
N LEU A 334 1.63 -25.98 -40.67
CA LEU A 334 0.87 -24.99 -39.90
C LEU A 334 1.05 -23.60 -40.51
N GLU A 335 -0.05 -22.99 -40.93
CA GLU A 335 -0.09 -21.67 -41.56
C GLU A 335 -1.06 -20.74 -40.80
N TRP A 336 -0.85 -19.44 -40.97
CA TRP A 336 -1.66 -18.38 -40.35
C TRP A 336 -2.01 -17.35 -41.41
N LYS A 337 -3.29 -17.03 -41.55
CA LYS A 337 -3.73 -15.99 -42.47
C LYS A 337 -4.53 -14.93 -41.72
N LYS A 338 -4.22 -13.66 -42.01
CA LYS A 338 -4.92 -12.50 -41.47
C LYS A 338 -5.92 -11.95 -42.47
N TYR A 339 -7.09 -11.56 -41.96
CA TYR A 339 -8.13 -10.89 -42.70
C TYR A 339 -8.50 -9.61 -41.98
N PHE A 340 -8.69 -8.54 -42.76
CA PHE A 340 -9.10 -7.25 -42.24
C PHE A 340 -10.60 -7.06 -42.43
N SER A 341 -11.22 -6.25 -41.58
CA SER A 341 -12.68 -5.99 -41.51
C SER A 341 -13.28 -5.25 -42.72
N LYS A 342 -12.66 -5.33 -43.89
CA LYS A 342 -13.15 -4.75 -45.14
C LYS A 342 -14.43 -5.46 -45.60
N ASN A 343 -15.25 -4.73 -46.36
CA ASN A 343 -16.61 -5.15 -46.75
C ASN A 343 -16.63 -6.57 -47.29
N ASN A 344 -17.45 -7.41 -46.63
CA ASN A 344 -17.80 -8.80 -46.98
C ASN A 344 -16.85 -9.90 -46.52
N ILE A 345 -15.86 -9.61 -45.67
CA ILE A 345 -15.21 -10.68 -44.90
C ILE A 345 -16.13 -11.12 -43.78
N ARG A 346 -16.43 -12.41 -43.67
CA ARG A 346 -17.17 -13.00 -42.55
C ARG A 346 -16.30 -14.00 -41.81
N PHE A 347 -16.54 -14.16 -40.53
CA PHE A 347 -16.02 -15.31 -39.81
C PHE A 347 -17.06 -15.80 -38.80
N ALA A 348 -17.02 -17.09 -38.48
CA ALA A 348 -17.84 -17.65 -37.44
C ALA A 348 -16.97 -18.48 -36.49
N VAL A 349 -17.37 -18.53 -35.23
CA VAL A 349 -16.72 -19.32 -34.19
C VAL A 349 -17.75 -20.15 -33.44
N ASN A 350 -17.37 -21.36 -33.04
CA ASN A 350 -18.20 -22.18 -32.18
C ASN A 350 -17.79 -21.94 -30.73
N LYS A 351 -18.61 -21.17 -30.01
CA LYS A 351 -18.43 -20.90 -28.58
C LYS A 351 -19.49 -21.68 -27.82
N THR A 352 -19.07 -22.61 -26.97
CA THR A 352 -19.97 -23.38 -26.10
C THR A 352 -21.13 -24.08 -26.84
N GLY A 353 -20.89 -24.56 -28.06
CA GLY A 353 -21.90 -25.26 -28.87
C GLY A 353 -22.84 -24.34 -29.65
N VAL A 354 -22.68 -23.02 -29.53
CA VAL A 354 -23.43 -22.00 -30.28
C VAL A 354 -22.49 -21.37 -31.31
N GLU A 355 -22.94 -21.31 -32.55
CA GLU A 355 -22.23 -20.59 -33.61
C GLU A 355 -22.45 -19.09 -33.47
N GLU A 356 -21.38 -18.33 -33.35
CA GLU A 356 -21.40 -16.88 -33.39
C GLU A 356 -20.75 -16.38 -34.69
N SER A 357 -21.50 -15.63 -35.47
CA SER A 357 -21.03 -15.06 -36.74
C SER A 357 -20.67 -13.59 -36.61
N TYR A 358 -19.66 -13.16 -37.37
CA TYR A 358 -19.13 -11.80 -37.39
C TYR A 358 -18.93 -11.33 -38.83
N LEU A 359 -19.20 -10.06 -39.10
CA LEU A 359 -19.10 -9.43 -40.42
C LEU A 359 -18.20 -8.20 -40.38
N GLY A 360 -17.18 -8.18 -41.23
CA GLY A 360 -16.37 -7.01 -41.53
C GLY A 360 -17.16 -6.01 -42.37
N LEU A 361 -17.39 -4.81 -41.83
CA LEU A 361 -18.21 -3.79 -42.46
C LEU A 361 -17.70 -2.39 -42.13
N TYR A 362 -17.78 -1.46 -43.09
CA TYR A 362 -17.72 -0.03 -42.80
C TYR A 362 -19.09 0.47 -42.31
N ALA A 363 -19.13 1.13 -41.14
CA ALA A 363 -20.36 1.72 -40.64
C ALA A 363 -20.22 3.24 -40.43
N LYS A 364 -21.29 3.97 -40.76
CA LYS A 364 -21.42 5.41 -40.55
C LYS A 364 -22.00 5.70 -39.17
N GLY A 365 -21.60 6.81 -38.56
CA GLY A 365 -22.31 7.41 -37.42
C GLY A 365 -21.66 7.25 -36.03
N GLU A 366 -20.64 6.41 -35.85
CA GLU A 366 -20.02 6.18 -34.53
C GLU A 366 -19.03 7.27 -34.07
N THR A 367 -18.42 8.03 -34.98
CA THR A 367 -17.32 8.94 -34.63
C THR A 367 -17.62 10.40 -34.98
N THR A 368 -16.88 11.29 -34.31
CA THR A 368 -16.68 12.69 -34.71
C THR A 368 -15.73 12.83 -35.91
N SER A 369 -15.13 11.74 -36.38
CA SER A 369 -14.20 11.70 -37.51
C SER A 369 -14.95 11.66 -38.84
N ILE A 370 -14.32 12.21 -39.87
CA ILE A 370 -14.80 12.29 -41.26
C ILE A 370 -14.62 10.94 -42.00
N LEU A 371 -13.90 9.99 -41.40
CA LEU A 371 -13.56 8.69 -42.01
C LEU A 371 -14.48 7.56 -41.51
N ASP A 372 -14.94 6.71 -42.44
CA ASP A 372 -15.71 5.50 -42.12
C ASP A 372 -14.87 4.54 -41.26
N TYR A 373 -15.48 4.03 -40.18
CA TYR A 373 -14.84 3.04 -39.29
C TYR A 373 -15.22 1.63 -39.75
N SER A 374 -14.21 0.82 -40.04
CA SER A 374 -14.38 -0.61 -40.37
C SER A 374 -14.00 -1.46 -39.17
N MET A 375 -14.86 -2.42 -38.84
CA MET A 375 -14.64 -3.44 -37.82
C MET A 375 -15.47 -4.69 -38.11
N PHE A 376 -15.16 -5.77 -37.41
CA PHE A 376 -15.96 -6.98 -37.36
C PHE A 376 -17.07 -6.81 -36.33
N TYR A 377 -18.32 -6.85 -36.78
CA TYR A 377 -19.50 -6.78 -35.94
C TYR A 377 -20.11 -8.16 -35.74
N LYS A 378 -20.62 -8.44 -34.54
CA LYS A 378 -21.38 -9.66 -34.28
C LYS A 378 -22.73 -9.59 -35.00
N VAL A 379 -23.07 -10.62 -35.77
CA VAL A 379 -24.37 -10.74 -36.44
C VAL A 379 -25.41 -11.23 -35.43
N LEU A 380 -26.47 -10.44 -35.21
CA LEU A 380 -27.57 -10.78 -34.30
C LEU A 380 -28.84 -11.20 -35.03
N TYR A 381 -29.02 -10.72 -36.25
CA TYR A 381 -30.16 -11.03 -37.11
C TYR A 381 -29.75 -10.87 -38.56
N GLU A 382 -30.19 -11.80 -39.40
CA GLU A 382 -30.00 -11.78 -40.85
C GLU A 382 -31.25 -12.34 -41.53
N LYS A 383 -31.82 -11.55 -42.46
CA LYS A 383 -32.93 -11.98 -43.31
C LYS A 383 -32.89 -11.20 -44.62
N ASP A 384 -32.87 -11.89 -45.76
CA ASP A 384 -32.93 -11.29 -47.10
C ASP A 384 -31.91 -10.15 -47.32
N GLY A 385 -30.70 -10.27 -46.74
CA GLY A 385 -29.63 -9.28 -46.80
C GLY A 385 -29.77 -8.09 -45.83
N TYR A 386 -30.87 -8.01 -45.08
CA TYR A 386 -31.01 -7.10 -43.94
C TYR A 386 -30.32 -7.68 -42.72
N LEU A 387 -29.50 -6.87 -42.07
CA LEU A 387 -28.70 -7.29 -40.91
C LEU A 387 -28.94 -6.37 -39.72
N ILE A 388 -29.01 -6.97 -38.54
CA ILE A 388 -28.78 -6.30 -37.25
C ILE A 388 -27.45 -6.82 -36.72
N LEU A 389 -26.54 -5.89 -36.50
CA LEU A 389 -25.18 -6.14 -36.08
C LEU A 389 -24.91 -5.45 -34.74
N LYS A 390 -23.98 -5.97 -33.95
CA LYS A 390 -23.57 -5.39 -32.67
C LYS A 390 -22.06 -5.19 -32.61
N ASP A 391 -21.64 -4.04 -32.10
CA ASP A 391 -20.25 -3.81 -31.70
C ASP A 391 -19.88 -4.81 -30.59
N PRO A 392 -18.90 -5.70 -30.78
CA PRO A 392 -18.53 -6.69 -29.77
C PRO A 392 -18.03 -6.07 -28.47
N LYS A 393 -17.48 -4.84 -28.49
CA LYS A 393 -16.93 -4.15 -27.33
C LYS A 393 -17.97 -3.45 -26.47
N THR A 394 -19.00 -2.87 -27.10
CA THR A 394 -19.93 -1.99 -26.40
C THR A 394 -21.31 -2.63 -26.29
N GLU A 395 -21.80 -2.78 -25.06
CA GLU A 395 -23.19 -3.15 -24.84
C GLU A 395 -24.13 -2.06 -25.39
N ASN A 396 -25.17 -2.47 -26.12
CA ASN A 396 -26.19 -1.60 -26.72
C ASN A 396 -25.72 -0.70 -27.87
N LYS A 397 -24.61 -1.02 -28.53
CA LYS A 397 -24.26 -0.43 -29.82
C LYS A 397 -24.68 -1.32 -30.99
N TYR A 398 -25.70 -0.89 -31.71
CA TYR A 398 -26.22 -1.60 -32.88
C TYR A 398 -25.89 -0.89 -34.19
N VAL A 399 -25.68 -1.70 -35.22
CA VAL A 399 -25.54 -1.28 -36.60
C VAL A 399 -26.60 -2.00 -37.42
N ILE A 400 -27.36 -1.26 -38.23
CA ILE A 400 -28.21 -1.87 -39.26
C ILE A 400 -27.50 -1.83 -40.60
N LYS A 401 -27.72 -2.86 -41.43
CA LYS A 401 -27.23 -2.89 -42.80
C LYS A 401 -28.36 -3.37 -43.71
N PHE A 402 -28.76 -2.51 -44.65
CA PHE A 402 -29.76 -2.85 -45.66
C PHE A 402 -29.09 -3.41 -46.92
N PRO A 403 -29.76 -4.28 -47.69
CA PRO A 403 -29.19 -4.90 -48.89
C PRO A 403 -28.61 -3.90 -49.88
N ASN A 404 -29.35 -2.82 -50.15
CA ASN A 404 -29.02 -1.80 -51.16
C ASN A 404 -27.99 -0.75 -50.70
N GLN A 405 -27.52 -0.84 -49.45
CA GLN A 405 -26.56 0.10 -48.88
C GLN A 405 -25.18 -0.55 -48.86
N GLU A 406 -24.10 0.12 -49.29
CA GLU A 406 -22.76 -0.47 -49.21
C GLU A 406 -22.26 -0.56 -47.74
N LYS A 407 -22.64 0.42 -46.92
CA LYS A 407 -22.17 0.61 -45.55
C LYS A 407 -23.29 0.35 -44.54
N GLY A 408 -22.93 0.02 -43.32
CA GLY A 408 -23.85 -0.01 -42.18
C GLY A 408 -24.13 1.39 -41.64
N LEU A 409 -25.18 1.50 -40.83
CA LEU A 409 -25.49 2.69 -40.03
C LEU A 409 -25.54 2.33 -38.54
N TYR A 410 -24.77 3.04 -37.72
CA TYR A 410 -24.94 3.03 -36.28
C TYR A 410 -26.24 3.71 -35.88
N VAL A 411 -27.06 3.02 -35.08
CA VAL A 411 -28.41 3.47 -34.72
C VAL A 411 -28.58 3.81 -33.24
N THR A 412 -27.49 3.76 -32.46
CA THR A 412 -27.51 3.88 -30.99
C THR A 412 -26.45 4.85 -30.44
N ASP A 413 -26.34 6.06 -31.01
CA ASP A 413 -25.53 7.14 -30.41
C ASP A 413 -26.42 8.29 -29.92
N TYR A 414 -26.73 8.27 -28.62
CA TYR A 414 -27.62 9.20 -27.93
C TYR A 414 -27.02 10.59 -27.71
N LYS A 415 -25.71 10.78 -27.94
CA LYS A 415 -25.05 12.06 -27.62
C LYS A 415 -25.45 13.20 -28.57
N LYS A 416 -26.05 12.89 -29.72
CA LYS A 416 -26.54 13.87 -30.72
C LYS A 416 -27.79 13.34 -31.46
N ALA A 417 -28.93 13.36 -30.78
CA ALA A 417 -30.22 12.89 -31.32
C ALA A 417 -30.53 13.45 -32.72
N ASP A 418 -30.31 14.74 -32.97
CA ASP A 418 -30.55 15.36 -34.28
C ASP A 418 -29.64 14.82 -35.39
N LYS A 419 -28.36 14.54 -35.07
CA LYS A 419 -27.41 13.97 -36.04
C LYS A 419 -27.78 12.52 -36.36
N LEU A 420 -28.20 11.76 -35.35
CA LEU A 420 -28.67 10.39 -35.52
C LEU A 420 -29.93 10.35 -36.39
N LYS A 421 -30.93 11.18 -36.08
CA LYS A 421 -32.15 11.32 -36.88
C LYS A 421 -31.84 11.67 -38.33
N LYS A 422 -30.98 12.66 -38.56
CA LYS A 422 -30.54 13.05 -39.92
C LYS A 422 -29.91 11.87 -40.67
N ASN A 423 -28.90 11.23 -40.07
CA ASN A 423 -28.20 10.11 -40.71
C ASN A 423 -29.16 8.93 -40.98
N PHE A 424 -30.10 8.68 -40.08
CA PHE A 424 -31.13 7.66 -40.24
C PHE A 424 -32.05 7.96 -41.41
N THR A 425 -32.61 9.18 -41.47
CA THR A 425 -33.50 9.58 -42.58
C THR A 425 -32.77 9.48 -43.93
N GLU A 426 -31.52 9.91 -44.00
CA GLU A 426 -30.69 9.81 -45.21
C GLU A 426 -30.35 8.36 -45.58
N TYR A 427 -30.14 7.48 -44.61
CA TYR A 427 -29.77 6.08 -44.84
C TYR A 427 -30.96 5.23 -45.28
N VAL A 428 -32.12 5.43 -44.63
CA VAL A 428 -33.34 4.69 -44.92
C VAL A 428 -33.98 5.16 -46.22
N ASP A 429 -33.92 6.48 -46.51
CA ASP A 429 -34.46 7.11 -47.72
C ASP A 429 -35.90 6.66 -48.06
N CYS A 430 -36.77 6.67 -47.04
CA CYS A 430 -38.16 6.24 -47.17
C CYS A 430 -39.10 7.14 -46.34
N PRO A 431 -39.94 7.97 -46.98
CA PRO A 431 -40.82 8.92 -46.27
C PRO A 431 -41.83 8.26 -45.32
N SER A 432 -42.21 7.01 -45.58
CA SER A 432 -43.14 6.24 -44.74
C SER A 432 -42.52 5.82 -43.40
N ILE A 433 -41.20 5.92 -43.26
CA ILE A 433 -40.47 5.52 -42.05
C ILE A 433 -40.09 6.78 -41.25
N VAL A 434 -40.71 6.93 -40.09
CA VAL A 434 -40.49 8.05 -39.18
C VAL A 434 -39.61 7.58 -38.01
N PHE A 435 -38.45 8.23 -37.84
CA PHE A 435 -37.43 7.88 -36.85
C PHE A 435 -38.00 7.67 -35.43
N GLU A 436 -38.89 8.57 -34.98
CA GLU A 436 -39.47 8.57 -33.64
C GLU A 436 -40.35 7.35 -33.34
N ASN A 437 -40.78 6.59 -34.35
CA ASN A 437 -41.68 5.44 -34.17
C ASN A 437 -40.95 4.14 -33.78
N TYR A 438 -39.62 4.18 -33.67
CA TYR A 438 -38.79 3.00 -33.48
C TYR A 438 -37.90 3.10 -32.25
N GLU A 439 -37.85 2.01 -31.49
CA GLU A 439 -36.92 1.82 -30.38
C GLU A 439 -35.59 1.27 -30.94
N LEU A 440 -34.66 2.15 -31.29
CA LEU A 440 -33.41 1.75 -31.97
C LEU A 440 -32.35 1.12 -31.05
N ASN A 441 -32.56 1.14 -29.74
CA ASN A 441 -31.72 0.52 -28.73
C ASN A 441 -32.18 -0.90 -28.34
N SER A 442 -33.15 -1.49 -29.03
CA SER A 442 -33.59 -2.87 -28.80
C SER A 442 -33.58 -3.70 -30.10
N ILE A 443 -33.25 -4.99 -29.99
CA ILE A 443 -33.24 -5.90 -31.16
C ILE A 443 -34.65 -5.98 -31.78
N ASP A 444 -35.69 -6.03 -30.95
CA ASP A 444 -37.07 -6.14 -31.45
C ASP A 444 -37.55 -4.84 -32.11
N GLY A 445 -37.17 -3.67 -31.58
CA GLY A 445 -37.41 -2.40 -32.24
C GLY A 445 -36.71 -2.28 -33.60
N LEU A 446 -35.48 -2.80 -33.70
CA LEU A 446 -34.75 -2.87 -34.98
C LEU A 446 -35.33 -3.89 -35.96
N LYS A 447 -35.82 -5.03 -35.49
CA LYS A 447 -36.56 -6.00 -36.34
C LYS A 447 -37.85 -5.39 -36.88
N LYS A 448 -38.59 -4.66 -36.05
CA LYS A 448 -39.80 -3.93 -36.47
C LYS A 448 -39.46 -2.92 -37.56
N LEU A 449 -38.41 -2.12 -37.37
CA LEU A 449 -37.92 -1.19 -38.39
C LEU A 449 -37.62 -1.91 -39.72
N ILE A 450 -36.85 -2.99 -39.69
CA ILE A 450 -36.50 -3.75 -40.89
C ILE A 450 -37.76 -4.27 -41.59
N GLY A 451 -38.72 -4.83 -40.84
CA GLY A 451 -39.98 -5.32 -41.39
C GLY A 451 -40.80 -4.20 -42.07
N ASP A 452 -40.92 -3.05 -41.42
CA ASP A 452 -41.64 -1.90 -41.99
C ASP A 452 -40.94 -1.35 -43.25
N VAL A 453 -39.60 -1.34 -43.27
CA VAL A 453 -38.82 -0.97 -44.45
C VAL A 453 -39.03 -1.97 -45.59
N GLU A 454 -38.99 -3.28 -45.31
CA GLU A 454 -39.19 -4.35 -46.29
C GLU A 454 -40.58 -4.26 -46.96
N VAL A 455 -41.60 -3.85 -46.20
CA VAL A 455 -42.98 -3.73 -46.69
C VAL A 455 -43.22 -2.40 -47.41
N ASN A 456 -42.80 -1.29 -46.82
CA ASN A 456 -43.24 0.05 -47.22
C ASN A 456 -42.25 0.81 -48.11
N CYS A 457 -41.00 0.34 -48.22
CA CYS A 457 -39.91 1.08 -48.85
C CYS A 457 -39.30 0.37 -50.05
N LYS A 458 -40.02 -0.60 -50.64
CA LYS A 458 -39.57 -1.28 -51.87
C LYS A 458 -39.25 -0.25 -52.96
N LYS A 459 -37.97 -0.10 -53.24
CA LYS A 459 -37.42 0.38 -54.51
C LYS A 459 -36.92 -0.82 -55.29
#